data_AF-A0A850T551-F1
#
_entry.id   AF-A0A850T551-F1
#
_cell.length_a   1.000
_cell.length_b   1.000
_cell.length_c   1.000
_cell.angle_alpha   90.00
_cell.angle_beta   90.00
_cell.angle_gamma   90.00
#
_symmetry.space_group_name_H-M   'P 1'
#
loop_
_entity.id
_entity.type
_entity.pdbx_description
1 polymer ?
#
loop_
_entity_poly.entity_id
_entity_poly.type
_entity_poly.pdbx_seq_one_letter_code
_entity_poly.pdbx_strand_id
1 'polypeptide(L)'
;MILSLKDIIDLDFLMGLDEDPENIDTTAIASRDRDIFRQIKDGDRLDDTGLIAGWLEYRRLLFFQKTANGGGSGAKLPGALFASFYAWIAKVVFACGLAAGGMGAYSFLAYHGSRPVNVTLFVAVFILFPALLCLGAALVGFHQFRSGPAGSGWSGALHRLSMRLFIDKFMGRMQTWAAPVQKHFPQFSTDAGELLHLDTRSFRRILFWPVFIVLSLGALGVSTGVLGGTFFRVMVTDLAFGWQSTLLTSGESVYRLVSWMALPWSWAMPDIFVPTLEQIEGSRIVLKEGLAGLTSEHLTAWWPFLCMGLLVYAIIPRIVIVGLAHAARMLALARFDLSRPGYQRLLMRMRTPRMGMDIKKTGGSRAESRTPLPRPDRPEPASVMEKDKAPVVMPQSDRILSTPKPESESTSEPESEVRPPALSDAPCVKKNRPDALVLGSARGFEENDMEQIRAGLEQQFGIHIAATVGIHYDFDEDQDQIAAHIKDLSQGPLILLQEVWQPPIRGLLYYFVQIREMFSDFPLWIVMIQTMAPGEKDVAPSDVNFQVWKSAVNQLNDPWVVIERWVSP
;
A
#
# COMPACT_ATOMS: atom_id res chain seq x y z
N MET A 1 -18.09 1.62 -37.99
CA MET A 1 -16.95 2.42 -37.48
C MET A 1 -16.77 2.08 -35.99
N ILE A 2 -15.63 2.36 -35.34
CA ILE A 2 -15.50 2.25 -33.88
C ILE A 2 -15.19 3.65 -33.32
N LEU A 3 -16.07 4.19 -32.48
CA LEU A 3 -15.83 5.44 -31.76
C LEU A 3 -14.75 5.21 -30.69
N SER A 4 -13.75 6.09 -30.63
CA SER A 4 -12.72 6.00 -29.58
C SER A 4 -13.21 6.68 -28.30
N LEU A 5 -12.55 6.41 -27.16
CA LEU A 5 -13.00 6.94 -25.87
C LEU A 5 -13.09 8.48 -25.82
N LYS A 6 -12.22 9.20 -26.54
CA LYS A 6 -12.33 10.67 -26.67
C LYS A 6 -13.58 11.11 -27.44
N ASP A 7 -14.02 10.31 -28.42
CA ASP A 7 -15.19 10.62 -29.25
C ASP A 7 -16.48 10.37 -28.47
N ILE A 8 -16.51 9.33 -27.63
CA ILE A 8 -17.62 9.06 -26.71
C ILE A 8 -17.74 10.16 -25.65
N ILE A 9 -16.62 10.64 -25.09
CA ILE A 9 -16.61 11.74 -24.11
C ILE A 9 -17.05 13.07 -24.75
N ASP A 10 -16.54 13.41 -25.93
CA ASP A 10 -16.96 14.63 -26.65
C ASP A 10 -18.44 14.57 -27.03
N LEU A 11 -18.95 13.40 -27.45
CA LEU A 11 -20.36 13.18 -27.79
C LEU A 11 -21.27 13.40 -26.57
N ASP A 12 -20.91 12.85 -25.42
CA ASP A 12 -21.70 12.99 -24.19
C ASP A 12 -21.77 14.46 -23.74
N PHE A 13 -20.64 15.17 -23.73
CA PHE A 13 -20.55 16.60 -23.44
C PHE A 13 -21.37 17.46 -24.44
N LEU A 14 -21.24 17.22 -25.73
CA LEU A 14 -21.94 17.99 -26.77
C LEU A 14 -23.45 17.73 -26.80
N MET A 15 -23.93 16.59 -26.26
CA MET A 15 -25.35 16.37 -25.97
C MET A 15 -25.78 17.02 -24.66
N GLY A 16 -24.95 17.01 -23.61
CA GLY A 16 -25.25 17.67 -22.33
C GLY A 16 -25.55 19.17 -22.50
N LEU A 17 -24.76 19.86 -23.33
CA LEU A 17 -25.00 21.26 -23.73
C LEU A 17 -26.33 21.49 -24.49
N ASP A 18 -27.02 20.43 -24.94
CA ASP A 18 -28.35 20.48 -25.57
C ASP A 18 -29.49 19.99 -24.66
N GLU A 19 -29.19 19.46 -23.46
CA GLU A 19 -30.17 19.05 -22.44
C GLU A 19 -30.15 19.97 -21.19
N ASP A 20 -29.31 21.01 -21.18
CA ASP A 20 -29.24 22.05 -20.15
C ASP A 20 -30.56 22.85 -20.05
N PRO A 21 -31.17 23.02 -18.86
CA PRO A 21 -32.46 23.69 -18.71
C PRO A 21 -32.52 25.16 -19.12
N GLU A 22 -31.39 25.87 -19.26
CA GLU A 22 -31.41 27.23 -19.83
C GLU A 22 -31.63 27.24 -21.37
N ASN A 23 -31.40 26.10 -22.04
CA ASN A 23 -31.43 25.97 -23.50
C ASN A 23 -32.84 25.62 -24.03
N ILE A 24 -33.80 26.53 -23.79
CA ILE A 24 -35.25 26.32 -23.95
C ILE A 24 -35.68 25.97 -25.40
N ASP A 25 -34.94 26.37 -26.43
CA ASP A 25 -35.35 26.19 -27.84
C ASP A 25 -35.06 24.78 -28.40
N THR A 26 -35.89 23.82 -27.98
CA THR A 26 -35.98 22.47 -28.56
C THR A 26 -36.29 22.45 -30.06
N THR A 27 -36.77 23.55 -30.65
CA THR A 27 -37.03 23.64 -32.09
C THR A 27 -35.74 23.93 -32.87
N ALA A 28 -34.92 24.89 -32.41
CA ALA A 28 -33.62 25.22 -33.01
C ALA A 28 -32.60 24.08 -32.89
N ILE A 29 -32.57 23.37 -31.76
CA ILE A 29 -31.69 22.21 -31.57
C ILE A 29 -31.96 21.14 -32.66
N ALA A 30 -33.24 20.84 -32.90
CA ALA A 30 -33.63 19.80 -33.86
C ALA A 30 -33.78 20.29 -35.32
N SER A 31 -33.73 21.61 -35.61
CA SER A 31 -33.48 22.07 -36.99
C SER A 31 -31.99 21.95 -37.32
N ARG A 32 -31.12 22.43 -36.42
CA ARG A 32 -29.66 22.22 -36.49
C ARG A 32 -29.31 20.76 -36.73
N ASP A 33 -29.84 19.82 -35.95
CA ASP A 33 -29.53 18.39 -36.13
C ASP A 33 -29.96 17.84 -37.51
N ARG A 34 -31.07 18.34 -38.07
CA ARG A 34 -31.52 17.97 -39.41
C ARG A 34 -30.68 18.61 -40.52
N ASP A 35 -30.18 19.82 -40.31
CA ASP A 35 -29.28 20.51 -41.26
C ASP A 35 -27.84 19.98 -41.19
N ILE A 36 -27.42 19.42 -40.05
CA ILE A 36 -26.22 18.59 -39.94
C ILE A 36 -26.40 17.31 -40.78
N PHE A 37 -27.51 16.58 -40.60
CA PHE A 37 -27.79 15.37 -41.39
C PHE A 37 -27.75 15.62 -42.90
N ARG A 38 -28.27 16.77 -43.38
CA ARG A 38 -28.23 17.19 -44.79
C ARG A 38 -26.81 17.45 -45.33
N GLN A 39 -25.86 17.82 -44.48
CA GLN A 39 -24.48 18.11 -44.86
C GLN A 39 -23.57 16.86 -44.79
N ILE A 40 -24.01 15.79 -44.12
CA ILE A 40 -23.33 14.50 -44.14
C ILE A 40 -23.56 13.84 -45.50
N LYS A 41 -22.49 13.78 -46.31
CA LYS A 41 -22.49 13.14 -47.63
C LYS A 41 -22.90 11.66 -47.51
N ASP A 42 -23.79 11.22 -48.40
CA ASP A 42 -24.37 9.86 -48.42
C ASP A 42 -25.04 9.44 -47.08
N GLY A 43 -25.56 10.39 -46.29
CA GLY A 43 -26.15 10.14 -44.97
C GLY A 43 -27.21 9.02 -44.90
N ASP A 44 -28.08 8.90 -45.91
CA ASP A 44 -29.09 7.82 -45.98
C ASP A 44 -28.50 6.41 -46.20
N ARG A 45 -27.21 6.30 -46.50
CA ARG A 45 -26.45 5.03 -46.64
C ARG A 45 -25.56 4.72 -45.44
N LEU A 46 -25.46 5.62 -44.47
CA LEU A 46 -24.61 5.43 -43.29
C LEU A 46 -25.35 4.66 -42.19
N ASP A 47 -24.62 3.69 -41.62
CA ASP A 47 -24.94 3.06 -40.34
C ASP A 47 -25.11 4.12 -39.22
N ASP A 48 -25.88 3.79 -38.19
CA ASP A 48 -26.17 4.65 -37.04
C ASP A 48 -24.88 5.16 -36.38
N THR A 49 -23.84 4.33 -36.31
CA THR A 49 -22.50 4.71 -35.83
C THR A 49 -21.83 5.77 -36.71
N GLY A 50 -22.02 5.68 -38.04
CA GLY A 50 -21.48 6.63 -39.01
C GLY A 50 -22.18 7.98 -38.96
N LEU A 51 -23.51 7.98 -38.78
CA LEU A 51 -24.28 9.21 -38.59
C LEU A 51 -23.90 9.95 -37.30
N ILE A 52 -23.76 9.22 -36.19
CA ILE A 52 -23.30 9.80 -34.91
C ILE A 52 -21.87 10.36 -35.04
N ALA A 53 -20.97 9.66 -35.74
CA ALA A 53 -19.61 10.16 -35.98
C ALA A 53 -19.59 11.45 -36.83
N GLY A 54 -20.37 11.52 -37.91
CA GLY A 54 -20.48 12.72 -38.75
C GLY A 54 -21.11 13.91 -38.01
N TRP A 55 -22.15 13.66 -37.20
CA TRP A 55 -22.73 14.71 -36.34
C TRP A 55 -21.74 15.23 -35.31
N LEU A 56 -20.97 14.33 -34.69
CA LEU A 56 -19.93 14.68 -33.73
C LEU A 56 -18.86 15.57 -34.37
N GLU A 57 -18.33 15.18 -35.53
CA GLU A 57 -17.33 15.96 -36.26
C GLU A 57 -17.84 17.37 -36.61
N TYR A 58 -19.08 17.48 -37.10
CA TYR A 58 -19.69 18.79 -37.38
C TYR A 58 -19.92 19.62 -36.10
N ARG A 59 -20.37 19.01 -35.00
CA ARG A 59 -20.54 19.70 -33.70
C ARG A 59 -19.22 20.20 -33.13
N ARG A 60 -18.11 19.47 -33.30
CA ARG A 60 -16.76 19.93 -32.95
C ARG A 60 -16.39 21.20 -33.74
N LEU A 61 -16.64 21.24 -35.05
CA LEU A 61 -16.38 22.42 -35.87
C LEU A 61 -17.20 23.64 -35.41
N LEU A 62 -18.50 23.47 -35.14
CA LEU A 62 -19.35 24.54 -34.59
C LEU A 62 -18.86 25.05 -33.23
N PHE A 63 -18.38 24.16 -32.36
CA PHE A 63 -17.85 24.53 -31.03
C PHE A 63 -16.59 25.38 -31.16
N PHE A 64 -15.63 24.98 -32.00
CA PHE A 64 -14.42 25.76 -32.26
C PHE A 64 -14.70 27.10 -32.95
N GLN A 65 -15.67 27.14 -33.88
CA GLN A 65 -16.08 28.40 -34.53
C GLN A 65 -16.69 29.40 -33.53
N LYS A 66 -17.56 28.93 -32.62
CA LYS A 66 -18.15 29.77 -31.57
C LYS A 66 -17.09 30.29 -30.59
N THR A 67 -16.19 29.43 -30.12
CA THR A 67 -15.16 29.82 -29.12
C THR A 67 -14.10 30.75 -29.72
N ALA A 68 -13.70 30.55 -30.99
CA ALA A 68 -12.82 31.48 -31.70
C ALA A 68 -13.45 32.88 -31.85
N ASN A 69 -14.72 32.95 -32.25
CA ASN A 69 -15.45 34.22 -32.38
C ASN A 69 -15.68 34.92 -31.02
N GLY A 70 -15.75 34.16 -29.92
CA GLY A 70 -15.88 34.67 -28.56
C GLY A 70 -14.57 35.13 -27.90
N GLY A 71 -13.45 35.17 -28.64
CA GLY A 71 -12.13 35.52 -28.10
C GLY A 71 -11.45 34.43 -27.27
N GLY A 72 -12.09 33.26 -27.11
CA GLY A 72 -11.60 32.12 -26.34
C GLY A 72 -10.52 31.31 -27.06
N SER A 73 -9.39 31.96 -27.38
CA SER A 73 -8.29 31.39 -28.17
C SER A 73 -7.50 30.32 -27.39
N GLY A 74 -8.07 29.11 -27.31
CA GLY A 74 -7.43 27.95 -26.66
C GLY A 74 -8.36 26.86 -26.13
N ALA A 75 -9.69 27.04 -26.18
CA ALA A 75 -10.66 26.06 -25.68
C ALA A 75 -10.46 24.66 -26.31
N LYS A 76 -10.48 23.60 -25.48
CA LYS A 76 -10.26 22.21 -25.89
C LYS A 76 -11.42 21.34 -25.44
N LEU A 77 -11.89 20.47 -26.34
CA LEU A 77 -12.97 19.54 -26.03
C LEU A 77 -12.57 18.55 -24.90
N PRO A 78 -13.50 18.20 -23.98
CA PRO A 78 -13.25 17.31 -22.85
C PRO A 78 -12.54 15.98 -23.18
N GLY A 79 -12.88 15.33 -24.29
CA GLY A 79 -12.25 14.08 -24.72
C GLY A 79 -10.80 14.26 -25.19
N ALA A 80 -10.45 15.42 -25.76
CA ALA A 80 -9.08 15.77 -26.12
C ALA A 80 -8.24 16.12 -24.88
N LEU A 81 -8.83 16.83 -23.92
CA LEU A 81 -8.24 17.10 -22.60
C LEU A 81 -8.01 15.79 -21.83
N PHE A 82 -9.02 14.91 -21.76
CA PHE A 82 -8.92 13.59 -21.15
C PHE A 82 -7.84 12.73 -21.80
N ALA A 83 -7.76 12.69 -23.14
CA ALA A 83 -6.73 11.91 -23.84
C ALA A 83 -5.31 12.43 -23.54
N SER A 84 -5.13 13.76 -23.48
CA SER A 84 -3.86 14.39 -23.11
C SER A 84 -3.48 14.08 -21.65
N PHE A 85 -4.41 14.26 -20.72
CA PHE A 85 -4.23 13.99 -19.29
C PHE A 85 -3.93 12.51 -19.03
N TYR A 86 -4.66 11.60 -19.69
CA TYR A 86 -4.43 10.16 -19.63
C TYR A 86 -3.03 9.77 -20.14
N ALA A 87 -2.60 10.33 -21.27
CA ALA A 87 -1.27 10.08 -21.81
C ALA A 87 -0.15 10.64 -20.93
N TRP A 88 -0.41 11.73 -20.20
CA TRP A 88 0.52 12.30 -19.21
C TRP A 88 0.57 11.46 -17.93
N ILE A 89 -0.57 11.16 -17.31
CA ILE A 89 -0.60 10.39 -16.05
C ILE A 89 -0.07 8.97 -16.22
N ALA A 90 -0.27 8.33 -17.38
CA ALA A 90 0.34 7.03 -17.70
C ALA A 90 1.88 7.09 -17.71
N LYS A 91 2.47 8.15 -18.30
CA LYS A 91 3.93 8.37 -18.31
C LYS A 91 4.46 8.67 -16.91
N VAL A 92 3.78 9.54 -16.15
CA VAL A 92 4.18 9.90 -14.77
C VAL A 92 4.12 8.68 -13.86
N VAL A 93 3.02 7.91 -13.87
CA VAL A 93 2.86 6.70 -13.05
C VAL A 93 3.88 5.63 -13.42
N PHE A 94 4.20 5.44 -14.71
CA PHE A 94 5.29 4.55 -15.13
C PHE A 94 6.66 5.03 -14.63
N ALA A 95 6.99 6.33 -14.78
CA ALA A 95 8.26 6.90 -14.37
C ALA A 95 8.45 6.90 -12.84
N CYS A 96 7.42 7.25 -12.07
CA CYS A 96 7.43 7.13 -10.61
C CYS A 96 7.55 5.68 -10.15
N GLY A 97 6.91 4.73 -10.87
CA GLY A 97 7.09 3.31 -10.64
C GLY A 97 8.54 2.88 -10.86
N LEU A 98 9.14 3.26 -12.00
CA LEU A 98 10.53 2.96 -12.34
C LEU A 98 11.51 3.53 -11.32
N ALA A 99 11.32 4.78 -10.90
CA ALA A 99 12.12 5.40 -9.84
C ALA A 99 11.98 4.65 -8.49
N ALA A 100 10.76 4.36 -8.05
CA ALA A 100 10.51 3.66 -6.79
C ALA A 100 11.07 2.22 -6.80
N GLY A 101 10.93 1.50 -7.92
CA GLY A 101 11.50 0.16 -8.09
C GLY A 101 13.03 0.18 -8.11
N GLY A 102 13.63 1.11 -8.86
CA GLY A 102 15.09 1.26 -8.94
C GLY A 102 15.71 1.66 -7.61
N MET A 103 15.14 2.64 -6.91
CA MET A 103 15.57 3.03 -5.56
C MET A 103 15.35 1.91 -4.54
N GLY A 104 14.24 1.17 -4.63
CA GLY A 104 13.95 0.03 -3.76
C GLY A 104 14.98 -1.09 -3.91
N ALA A 105 15.30 -1.49 -5.15
CA ALA A 105 16.34 -2.49 -5.41
C ALA A 105 17.74 -1.98 -5.03
N TYR A 106 18.10 -0.75 -5.39
CA TYR A 106 19.38 -0.14 -5.03
C TYR A 106 19.60 -0.06 -3.51
N SER A 107 18.55 0.32 -2.75
CA SER A 107 18.57 0.40 -1.29
C SER A 107 18.65 -0.99 -0.65
N PHE A 108 17.90 -1.97 -1.16
CA PHE A 108 17.99 -3.35 -0.67
C PHE A 108 19.37 -3.98 -0.93
N LEU A 109 20.00 -3.64 -2.05
CA LEU A 109 21.34 -4.09 -2.45
C LEU A 109 22.45 -3.16 -1.92
N ALA A 110 22.18 -2.36 -0.89
CA ALA A 110 23.16 -1.52 -0.21
C ALA A 110 24.12 -2.36 0.65
N TYR A 111 25.03 -3.08 -0.01
CA TYR A 111 26.12 -3.80 0.66
C TYR A 111 27.06 -2.83 1.38
N HIS A 112 27.35 -3.12 2.66
CA HIS A 112 28.20 -2.34 3.56
C HIS A 112 29.42 -3.13 4.08
N GLY A 113 29.85 -4.17 3.36
CA GLY A 113 31.02 -5.00 3.72
C GLY A 113 30.81 -5.99 4.88
N SER A 114 29.80 -5.78 5.73
CA SER A 114 29.61 -6.53 6.98
C SER A 114 28.56 -7.65 6.93
N ARG A 115 27.68 -7.66 5.91
CA ARG A 115 26.62 -8.69 5.73
C ARG A 115 26.33 -8.89 4.24
N PRO A 116 26.31 -10.15 3.73
CA PRO A 116 25.98 -10.43 2.34
C PRO A 116 24.48 -10.19 2.06
N VAL A 117 24.14 -9.96 0.80
CA VAL A 117 22.77 -9.75 0.33
C VAL A 117 22.00 -11.06 0.44
N ASN A 118 20.92 -11.09 1.25
CA ASN A 118 20.10 -12.29 1.38
C ASN A 118 19.18 -12.49 0.16
N VAL A 119 19.53 -13.48 -0.66
CA VAL A 119 18.83 -13.92 -1.87
C VAL A 119 17.39 -14.35 -1.58
N THR A 120 17.12 -15.06 -0.49
CA THR A 120 15.78 -15.59 -0.22
C THR A 120 14.76 -14.48 0.02
N LEU A 121 15.19 -13.43 0.73
CA LEU A 121 14.42 -12.22 0.97
C LEU A 121 14.23 -11.41 -0.33
N PHE A 122 15.25 -11.32 -1.19
CA PHE A 122 15.13 -10.68 -2.50
C PHE A 122 14.08 -11.38 -3.37
N VAL A 123 14.16 -12.71 -3.49
CA VAL A 123 13.20 -13.53 -4.26
C VAL A 123 11.78 -13.36 -3.71
N ALA A 124 11.60 -13.37 -2.38
CA ALA A 124 10.30 -13.17 -1.76
C ALA A 124 9.70 -11.79 -2.07
N VAL A 125 10.48 -10.71 -1.86
CA VAL A 125 10.01 -9.32 -1.92
C VAL A 125 9.88 -8.78 -3.34
N PHE A 126 10.80 -9.13 -4.25
CA PHE A 126 10.90 -8.55 -5.59
C PHE A 126 10.43 -9.47 -6.73
N ILE A 127 10.32 -10.78 -6.50
CA ILE A 127 9.88 -11.73 -7.53
C ILE A 127 8.51 -12.32 -7.15
N LEU A 128 8.42 -13.04 -6.03
CA LEU A 128 7.22 -13.79 -5.65
C LEU A 128 6.05 -12.87 -5.26
N PHE A 129 6.28 -11.85 -4.43
CA PHE A 129 5.21 -10.92 -4.04
C PHE A 129 4.66 -10.09 -5.22
N PRO A 130 5.50 -9.50 -6.11
CA PRO A 130 5.02 -8.83 -7.33
C PRO A 130 4.33 -9.77 -8.31
N ALA A 131 4.73 -11.06 -8.39
CA ALA A 131 4.04 -12.08 -9.18
C ALA A 131 2.67 -12.46 -8.59
N LEU A 132 2.54 -12.59 -7.27
CA LEU A 132 1.25 -12.80 -6.59
C LEU A 132 0.29 -11.63 -6.83
N LEU A 133 0.78 -10.38 -6.72
CA LEU A 133 0.02 -9.18 -7.10
C LEU A 133 -0.28 -9.12 -8.62
N CYS A 134 0.49 -9.83 -9.45
CA CYS A 134 0.25 -9.92 -10.89
C CYS A 134 -0.91 -10.88 -11.18
N LEU A 135 -0.90 -12.05 -10.53
CA LEU A 135 -2.00 -13.02 -10.55
C LEU A 135 -3.31 -12.39 -10.03
N GLY A 136 -3.26 -11.65 -8.92
CA GLY A 136 -4.42 -10.92 -8.40
C GLY A 136 -4.98 -9.90 -9.41
N ALA A 137 -4.11 -9.13 -10.08
CA ALA A 137 -4.53 -8.20 -11.14
C ALA A 137 -5.11 -8.94 -12.37
N ALA A 138 -4.51 -10.07 -12.77
CA ALA A 138 -5.02 -10.90 -13.86
C ALA A 138 -6.41 -11.45 -13.58
N LEU A 139 -6.65 -11.95 -12.35
CA LEU A 139 -7.95 -12.45 -11.92
C LEU A 139 -9.01 -11.34 -11.94
N VAL A 140 -8.70 -10.13 -11.46
CA VAL A 140 -9.62 -8.97 -11.52
C VAL A 140 -9.90 -8.55 -12.97
N GLY A 141 -8.87 -8.51 -13.83
CA GLY A 141 -9.02 -8.19 -15.25
C GLY A 141 -9.87 -9.22 -16.00
N PHE A 142 -9.58 -10.52 -15.83
CA PHE A 142 -10.36 -11.62 -16.41
C PHE A 142 -11.80 -11.63 -15.91
N HIS A 143 -12.02 -11.38 -14.62
CA HIS A 143 -13.35 -11.22 -14.04
C HIS A 143 -14.12 -10.07 -14.70
N GLN A 144 -13.49 -8.91 -14.90
CA GLN A 144 -14.09 -7.76 -15.58
C GLN A 144 -14.33 -7.99 -17.08
N PHE A 145 -13.53 -8.84 -17.73
CA PHE A 145 -13.73 -9.24 -19.11
C PHE A 145 -14.92 -10.18 -19.29
N ARG A 146 -15.05 -11.20 -18.42
CA ARG A 146 -16.19 -12.14 -18.44
C ARG A 146 -17.49 -11.57 -17.89
N SER A 147 -17.45 -10.63 -16.96
CA SER A 147 -18.65 -10.10 -16.30
C SER A 147 -19.53 -9.29 -17.27
N GLY A 148 -20.71 -9.81 -17.56
CA GLY A 148 -21.84 -9.03 -18.09
C GLY A 148 -22.51 -8.18 -17.01
N PRO A 149 -23.79 -7.80 -17.17
CA PRO A 149 -24.61 -7.24 -16.10
C PRO A 149 -24.55 -8.12 -14.84
N ALA A 150 -24.56 -7.50 -13.66
CA ALA A 150 -24.06 -8.12 -12.43
C ALA A 150 -24.86 -9.37 -12.00
N GLY A 151 -24.27 -10.55 -12.18
CA GLY A 151 -24.84 -11.82 -11.70
C GLY A 151 -24.85 -11.94 -10.17
N SER A 152 -25.85 -12.64 -9.64
CA SER A 152 -26.04 -12.91 -8.21
C SER A 152 -25.11 -14.03 -7.72
N GLY A 153 -23.90 -13.66 -7.27
CA GLY A 153 -22.94 -14.57 -6.65
C GLY A 153 -21.71 -13.86 -6.10
N TRP A 154 -20.68 -14.63 -5.70
CA TRP A 154 -19.38 -14.10 -5.27
C TRP A 154 -18.71 -13.24 -6.35
N SER A 155 -18.92 -13.55 -7.64
CA SER A 155 -18.55 -12.71 -8.78
C SER A 155 -19.14 -11.30 -8.70
N GLY A 156 -20.45 -11.22 -8.46
CA GLY A 156 -21.14 -9.95 -8.23
C GLY A 156 -20.64 -9.22 -6.97
N ALA A 157 -20.27 -9.95 -5.91
CA ALA A 157 -19.68 -9.35 -4.71
C ALA A 157 -18.29 -8.77 -4.98
N LEU A 158 -17.41 -9.50 -5.68
CA LEU A 158 -16.07 -9.06 -6.04
C LEU A 158 -16.10 -7.87 -7.02
N HIS A 159 -17.03 -7.88 -8.00
CA HIS A 159 -17.30 -6.73 -8.86
C HIS A 159 -17.80 -5.51 -8.07
N ARG A 160 -18.68 -5.69 -7.08
CA ARG A 160 -19.13 -4.58 -6.22
C ARG A 160 -18.00 -4.04 -5.35
N LEU A 161 -17.14 -4.91 -4.81
CA LEU A 161 -15.98 -4.52 -4.00
C LEU A 161 -14.93 -3.76 -4.82
N SER A 162 -14.52 -4.31 -5.97
CA SER A 162 -13.54 -3.66 -6.85
C SER A 162 -14.06 -2.31 -7.35
N MET A 163 -15.34 -2.21 -7.73
CA MET A 163 -15.95 -0.94 -8.17
C MET A 163 -16.10 0.08 -7.03
N ARG A 164 -16.44 -0.32 -5.80
CA ARG A 164 -16.48 0.62 -4.66
C ARG A 164 -15.09 1.16 -4.32
N LEU A 165 -14.07 0.31 -4.32
CA LEU A 165 -12.69 0.74 -4.10
C LEU A 165 -12.18 1.66 -5.22
N PHE A 166 -12.54 1.36 -6.47
CA PHE A 166 -12.14 2.11 -7.67
C PHE A 166 -12.85 3.48 -7.79
N ILE A 167 -14.15 3.55 -7.51
CA ILE A 167 -14.95 4.76 -7.71
C ILE A 167 -14.92 5.62 -6.46
N ASP A 168 -15.46 5.08 -5.36
CA ASP A 168 -15.74 5.87 -4.16
C ASP A 168 -14.46 6.28 -3.42
N LYS A 169 -13.40 5.44 -3.47
CA LYS A 169 -12.12 5.71 -2.82
C LYS A 169 -11.00 6.18 -3.76
N PHE A 170 -10.81 5.55 -4.93
CA PHE A 170 -9.72 5.94 -5.84
C PHE A 170 -10.08 7.18 -6.68
N MET A 171 -11.26 7.25 -7.32
CA MET A 171 -11.64 8.43 -8.11
C MET A 171 -11.73 9.70 -7.24
N GLY A 172 -12.35 9.61 -6.06
CA GLY A 172 -12.43 10.73 -5.11
C GLY A 172 -11.07 11.20 -4.55
N ARG A 173 -10.11 10.28 -4.36
CA ARG A 173 -8.73 10.67 -4.05
C ARG A 173 -7.99 11.26 -5.24
N MET A 174 -8.18 10.71 -6.45
CA MET A 174 -7.57 11.24 -7.66
C MET A 174 -8.03 12.68 -7.95
N GLN A 175 -9.30 13.00 -7.67
CA GLN A 175 -9.82 14.37 -7.74
C GLN A 175 -9.13 15.33 -6.76
N THR A 176 -8.96 14.92 -5.48
CA THR A 176 -8.26 15.75 -4.48
C THR A 176 -6.75 15.84 -4.73
N TRP A 177 -6.12 14.83 -5.34
CA TRP A 177 -4.71 14.86 -5.76
C TRP A 177 -4.50 15.64 -7.07
N ALA A 178 -5.50 15.76 -7.94
CA ALA A 178 -5.45 16.57 -9.15
C ALA A 178 -5.55 18.08 -8.86
N ALA A 179 -6.30 18.50 -7.84
CA ALA A 179 -6.50 19.91 -7.48
C ALA A 179 -5.21 20.76 -7.33
N PRO A 180 -4.13 20.33 -6.62
CA PRO A 180 -2.88 21.09 -6.56
C PRO A 180 -2.10 21.11 -7.89
N VAL A 181 -2.30 20.11 -8.75
CA VAL A 181 -1.70 20.05 -10.10
C VAL A 181 -2.43 21.01 -11.05
N GLN A 182 -3.77 21.06 -11.00
CA GLN A 182 -4.59 22.02 -11.75
C GLN A 182 -4.18 23.47 -11.46
N LYS A 183 -3.86 23.82 -10.21
CA LYS A 183 -3.35 25.15 -9.85
C LYS A 183 -2.03 25.55 -10.53
N HIS A 184 -1.18 24.59 -10.88
CA HIS A 184 0.12 24.85 -11.53
C HIS A 184 0.06 24.87 -13.07
N PHE A 185 -1.02 24.38 -13.67
CA PHE A 185 -1.19 24.34 -15.12
C PHE A 185 -2.54 24.96 -15.53
N PRO A 186 -2.68 26.30 -15.57
CA PRO A 186 -3.96 26.99 -15.79
C PRO A 186 -4.63 26.67 -17.13
N GLN A 187 -3.87 26.23 -18.13
CA GLN A 187 -4.38 25.65 -19.38
C GLN A 187 -5.15 24.31 -19.21
N PHE A 188 -5.33 23.84 -17.97
CA PHE A 188 -6.17 22.70 -17.58
C PHE A 188 -7.07 23.02 -16.35
N SER A 189 -7.19 24.28 -15.90
CA SER A 189 -7.92 24.57 -14.65
C SER A 189 -9.40 24.93 -14.82
N THR A 190 -9.78 25.59 -15.92
CA THR A 190 -11.14 26.09 -16.13
C THR A 190 -12.10 24.98 -16.54
N ASP A 191 -11.81 24.31 -17.65
CA ASP A 191 -12.68 23.31 -18.28
C ASP A 191 -12.63 21.94 -17.57
N ALA A 192 -11.63 21.71 -16.71
CA ALA A 192 -11.45 20.42 -16.04
C ALA A 192 -12.43 20.16 -14.88
N GLY A 193 -13.17 21.19 -14.43
CA GLY A 193 -14.29 21.01 -13.51
C GLY A 193 -15.42 20.20 -14.15
N GLU A 194 -15.85 20.58 -15.34
CA GLU A 194 -16.92 19.88 -16.09
C GLU A 194 -16.54 18.44 -16.45
N LEU A 195 -15.26 18.20 -16.76
CA LEU A 195 -14.70 16.86 -16.99
C LEU A 195 -14.91 15.88 -15.81
N LEU A 196 -15.08 16.39 -14.59
CA LEU A 196 -15.35 15.62 -13.38
C LEU A 196 -16.86 15.49 -13.08
N HIS A 197 -17.72 16.24 -13.77
CA HIS A 197 -19.18 16.17 -13.66
C HIS A 197 -19.85 15.24 -14.68
N LEU A 198 -19.11 14.71 -15.67
CA LEU A 198 -19.57 13.61 -16.54
C LEU A 198 -20.17 12.47 -15.70
N ASP A 199 -21.32 11.91 -16.10
CA ASP A 199 -21.95 10.82 -15.34
C ASP A 199 -21.17 9.50 -15.47
N THR A 200 -20.16 9.35 -14.60
CA THR A 200 -19.29 8.18 -14.51
C THR A 200 -20.04 6.87 -14.25
N ARG A 201 -21.31 6.91 -13.83
CA ARG A 201 -22.18 5.72 -13.72
C ARG A 201 -22.38 5.09 -15.10
N SER A 202 -22.65 5.91 -16.12
CA SER A 202 -22.97 5.51 -17.48
C SER A 202 -21.76 5.03 -18.30
N PHE A 203 -20.53 5.37 -17.89
CA PHE A 203 -19.28 4.97 -18.55
C PHE A 203 -18.39 4.02 -17.74
N ARG A 204 -18.82 3.65 -16.53
CA ARG A 204 -18.12 2.82 -15.53
C ARG A 204 -17.34 1.62 -16.10
N ARG A 205 -17.97 0.82 -16.97
CA ARG A 205 -17.39 -0.40 -17.56
C ARG A 205 -16.29 -0.11 -18.60
N ILE A 206 -16.30 1.08 -19.20
CA ILE A 206 -15.31 1.53 -20.20
C ILE A 206 -14.14 2.21 -19.50
N LEU A 207 -14.43 3.09 -18.54
CA LEU A 207 -13.43 3.82 -17.75
C LEU A 207 -12.58 2.93 -16.83
N PHE A 208 -13.07 1.73 -16.48
CA PHE A 208 -12.28 0.71 -15.79
C PHE A 208 -10.95 0.40 -16.50
N TRP A 209 -10.98 0.15 -17.81
CA TRP A 209 -9.81 -0.34 -18.55
C TRP A 209 -8.66 0.68 -18.63
N PRO A 210 -8.87 1.97 -18.96
CA PRO A 210 -7.83 3.01 -18.86
C PRO A 210 -7.11 3.03 -17.52
N VAL A 211 -7.84 3.06 -16.39
CA VAL A 211 -7.20 3.14 -15.07
C VAL A 211 -6.51 1.82 -14.69
N PHE A 212 -7.10 0.67 -15.05
CA PHE A 212 -6.44 -0.63 -14.88
C PHE A 212 -5.13 -0.72 -15.67
N ILE A 213 -5.08 -0.16 -16.88
CA ILE A 213 -3.85 -0.01 -17.69
C ILE A 213 -2.84 0.89 -16.98
N VAL A 214 -3.23 2.08 -16.48
CA VAL A 214 -2.32 3.00 -15.78
C VAL A 214 -1.73 2.37 -14.51
N LEU A 215 -2.54 1.69 -13.70
CA LEU A 215 -2.05 0.97 -12.51
C LEU A 215 -1.13 -0.20 -12.89
N SER A 216 -1.44 -0.93 -13.97
CA SER A 216 -0.60 -2.02 -14.47
C SER A 216 0.72 -1.51 -15.06
N LEU A 217 0.72 -0.33 -15.71
CA LEU A 217 1.92 0.36 -16.18
C LEU A 217 2.77 0.86 -15.01
N GLY A 218 2.17 1.34 -13.92
CA GLY A 218 2.91 1.66 -12.68
C GLY A 218 3.61 0.44 -12.10
N ALA A 219 2.91 -0.70 -11.99
CA ALA A 219 3.48 -1.96 -11.50
C ALA A 219 4.55 -2.54 -12.45
N LEU A 220 4.37 -2.42 -13.76
CA LEU A 220 5.40 -2.74 -14.76
C LEU A 220 6.62 -1.83 -14.60
N GLY A 221 6.40 -0.52 -14.42
CA GLY A 221 7.45 0.46 -14.12
C GLY A 221 8.26 0.07 -12.90
N VAL A 222 7.63 -0.30 -11.78
CA VAL A 222 8.31 -0.84 -10.59
C VAL A 222 9.13 -2.08 -10.94
N SER A 223 8.58 -3.04 -11.67
CA SER A 223 9.29 -4.29 -12.01
C SER A 223 10.51 -4.05 -12.91
N THR A 224 10.39 -3.17 -13.92
CA THR A 224 11.49 -2.73 -14.79
C THR A 224 12.51 -1.90 -14.02
N GLY A 225 12.06 -1.05 -13.10
CA GLY A 225 12.92 -0.26 -12.20
C GLY A 225 13.76 -1.16 -11.29
N VAL A 226 13.15 -2.18 -10.68
CA VAL A 226 13.85 -3.17 -9.84
C VAL A 226 14.94 -3.89 -10.65
N LEU A 227 14.63 -4.34 -11.88
CA LEU A 227 15.63 -4.96 -12.75
C LEU A 227 16.77 -3.99 -13.09
N GLY A 228 16.47 -2.75 -13.47
CA GLY A 228 17.47 -1.72 -13.78
C GLY A 228 18.34 -1.35 -12.58
N GLY A 229 17.76 -1.21 -11.39
CA GLY A 229 18.48 -0.93 -10.15
C GLY A 229 19.35 -2.09 -9.69
N THR A 230 18.87 -3.33 -9.85
CA THR A 230 19.66 -4.54 -9.60
C THR A 230 20.86 -4.62 -10.53
N PHE A 231 20.63 -4.47 -11.83
CA PHE A 231 21.69 -4.52 -12.84
C PHE A 231 22.72 -3.41 -12.65
N PHE A 232 22.28 -2.16 -12.42
CA PHE A 232 23.16 -1.04 -12.11
C PHE A 232 24.01 -1.29 -10.87
N ARG A 233 23.43 -1.83 -9.78
CA ARG A 233 24.18 -2.13 -8.55
C ARG A 233 25.21 -3.24 -8.77
N VAL A 234 24.87 -4.30 -9.50
CA VAL A 234 25.79 -5.39 -9.89
C VAL A 234 26.93 -4.89 -10.77
N MET A 235 26.70 -3.92 -11.65
CA MET A 235 27.77 -3.33 -12.48
C MET A 235 28.69 -2.36 -11.74
N VAL A 236 28.23 -1.73 -10.65
CA VAL A 236 28.93 -0.62 -9.97
C VAL A 236 29.57 -1.04 -8.65
N THR A 237 29.07 -2.10 -8.00
CA THR A 237 29.60 -2.61 -6.74
C THR A 237 29.74 -4.12 -6.79
N ASP A 238 30.86 -4.63 -6.28
CA ASP A 238 31.01 -6.06 -5.99
C ASP A 238 29.98 -6.46 -4.91
N LEU A 239 29.15 -7.46 -5.21
CA LEU A 239 28.00 -7.86 -4.40
C LEU A 239 28.11 -9.34 -4.03
N ALA A 240 28.41 -9.59 -2.75
CA ALA A 240 28.27 -10.90 -2.16
C ALA A 240 26.78 -11.26 -1.98
N PHE A 241 26.24 -12.12 -2.83
CA PHE A 241 24.92 -12.72 -2.66
C PHE A 241 25.03 -14.05 -1.90
N GLY A 242 24.22 -14.21 -0.85
CA GLY A 242 24.12 -15.48 -0.12
C GLY A 242 22.69 -15.80 0.24
N TRP A 243 22.39 -17.06 0.53
CA TRP A 243 21.06 -17.48 0.95
C TRP A 243 21.02 -17.84 2.44
N GLN A 244 19.93 -17.44 3.10
CA GLN A 244 19.59 -17.91 4.43
C GLN A 244 18.12 -18.34 4.44
N SER A 245 17.83 -19.54 4.96
CA SER A 245 16.48 -20.05 5.13
C SER A 245 16.33 -20.74 6.48
N THR A 246 15.23 -20.45 7.18
CA THR A 246 14.80 -21.19 8.38
C THR A 246 13.94 -22.40 8.04
N LEU A 247 13.43 -22.49 6.79
CA LEU A 247 12.52 -23.55 6.33
C LEU A 247 13.23 -24.65 5.52
N LEU A 248 14.38 -24.34 4.91
CA LEU A 248 15.18 -25.27 4.10
C LEU A 248 16.58 -25.39 4.70
N THR A 249 16.90 -26.56 5.25
CA THR A 249 18.14 -26.81 6.00
C THR A 249 19.27 -27.44 5.17
N SER A 250 18.97 -27.96 3.96
CA SER A 250 19.96 -28.52 3.03
C SER A 250 20.07 -27.70 1.74
N GLY A 251 21.29 -27.58 1.19
CA GLY A 251 21.54 -26.88 -0.07
C GLY A 251 20.87 -27.55 -1.26
N GLU A 252 20.84 -28.89 -1.28
CA GLU A 252 20.11 -29.67 -2.28
C GLU A 252 18.62 -29.26 -2.40
N SER A 253 17.94 -28.97 -1.29
CA SER A 253 16.55 -28.51 -1.31
C SER A 253 16.39 -27.14 -1.97
N VAL A 254 17.36 -26.24 -1.74
CA VAL A 254 17.42 -24.93 -2.38
C VAL A 254 17.74 -25.06 -3.86
N TYR A 255 18.70 -25.90 -4.23
CA TYR A 255 19.04 -26.21 -5.63
C TYR A 255 17.85 -26.79 -6.41
N ARG A 256 17.10 -27.74 -5.84
CA ARG A 256 15.88 -28.27 -6.45
C ARG A 256 14.82 -27.17 -6.68
N LEU A 257 14.61 -26.28 -5.70
CA LEU A 257 13.68 -25.16 -5.82
C LEU A 257 14.11 -24.13 -6.87
N VAL A 258 15.39 -23.74 -6.85
CA VAL A 258 16.01 -22.81 -7.81
C VAL A 258 15.92 -23.38 -9.23
N SER A 259 16.24 -24.66 -9.41
CA SER A 259 16.11 -25.38 -10.69
C SER A 259 14.66 -25.40 -11.20
N TRP A 260 13.69 -25.64 -10.31
CA TRP A 260 12.27 -25.63 -10.67
C TRP A 260 11.78 -24.23 -11.06
N MET A 261 12.23 -23.18 -10.37
CA MET A 261 11.96 -21.79 -10.75
C MET A 261 12.67 -21.39 -12.05
N ALA A 262 13.83 -21.99 -12.38
CA ALA A 262 14.57 -21.68 -13.59
C ALA A 262 14.03 -22.36 -14.86
N LEU A 263 13.11 -23.34 -14.75
CA LEU A 263 12.55 -24.09 -15.89
C LEU A 263 12.13 -23.24 -17.12
N PRO A 264 11.57 -22.02 -16.99
CA PRO A 264 11.19 -21.22 -18.16
C PRO A 264 12.37 -20.68 -18.98
N TRP A 265 13.61 -20.72 -18.47
CA TRP A 265 14.80 -20.16 -19.11
C TRP A 265 16.07 -21.03 -19.05
N SER A 266 16.10 -22.07 -18.23
CA SER A 266 17.26 -22.97 -18.07
C SER A 266 17.66 -23.68 -19.37
N TRP A 267 16.73 -23.83 -20.32
CA TRP A 267 16.96 -24.37 -21.66
C TRP A 267 17.82 -23.46 -22.56
N ALA A 268 18.01 -22.18 -22.22
CA ALA A 268 18.73 -21.23 -23.07
C ALA A 268 20.24 -21.27 -22.83
N MET A 269 20.68 -21.07 -21.59
CA MET A 269 22.08 -21.21 -21.13
C MET A 269 22.06 -21.63 -19.65
N PRO A 270 22.05 -22.94 -19.33
CA PRO A 270 21.88 -23.41 -17.95
C PRO A 270 23.03 -22.95 -17.05
N ASP A 271 24.27 -23.09 -17.52
CA ASP A 271 25.51 -22.86 -16.75
C ASP A 271 25.73 -21.37 -16.35
N ILE A 272 24.94 -20.46 -16.92
CA ILE A 272 25.01 -19.01 -16.67
C ILE A 272 23.79 -18.51 -15.90
N PHE A 273 22.59 -19.05 -16.17
CA PHE A 273 21.33 -18.55 -15.58
C PHE A 273 20.78 -19.40 -14.43
N VAL A 274 21.49 -20.46 -14.01
CA VAL A 274 21.13 -21.33 -12.89
C VAL A 274 22.37 -21.61 -12.05
N PRO A 275 22.42 -21.23 -10.76
CA PRO A 275 23.54 -21.56 -9.87
C PRO A 275 23.69 -23.07 -9.69
N THR A 276 24.91 -23.58 -9.72
CA THR A 276 25.22 -24.99 -9.47
C THR A 276 24.99 -25.35 -8.00
N LEU A 277 24.89 -26.65 -7.69
CA LEU A 277 24.76 -27.11 -6.30
C LEU A 277 25.92 -26.60 -5.42
N GLU A 278 27.16 -26.65 -5.94
CA GLU A 278 28.37 -26.15 -5.28
C GLU A 278 28.30 -24.65 -5.01
N GLN A 279 27.85 -23.84 -5.99
CA GLN A 279 27.66 -22.39 -5.82
C GLN A 279 26.57 -22.08 -4.79
N ILE A 280 25.51 -22.88 -4.70
CA ILE A 280 24.46 -22.73 -3.69
C ILE A 280 25.01 -23.11 -2.31
N GLU A 281 25.70 -24.23 -2.16
CA GLU A 281 26.24 -24.64 -0.85
C GLU A 281 27.36 -23.70 -0.36
N GLY A 282 28.25 -23.26 -1.26
CA GLY A 282 29.27 -22.24 -1.01
C GLY A 282 28.76 -20.80 -0.87
N SER A 283 27.45 -20.55 -0.97
CA SER A 283 26.81 -19.25 -0.70
C SER A 283 25.79 -19.31 0.45
N ARG A 284 25.83 -20.37 1.26
CA ARG A 284 25.00 -20.52 2.47
C ARG A 284 25.51 -19.59 3.58
N ILE A 285 24.64 -18.71 4.09
CA ILE A 285 24.96 -17.81 5.21
C ILE A 285 24.79 -18.56 6.54
N VAL A 286 25.89 -19.01 7.15
CA VAL A 286 25.89 -19.67 8.47
C VAL A 286 26.25 -18.66 9.57
N LEU A 287 25.33 -18.48 10.54
CA LEU A 287 25.47 -17.47 11.60
C LEU A 287 26.65 -17.70 12.57
N LYS A 288 27.20 -18.91 12.63
CA LYS A 288 28.24 -19.31 13.60
C LYS A 288 29.69 -19.20 13.09
N GLU A 289 29.89 -19.19 11.78
CA GLU A 289 31.22 -19.37 11.16
C GLU A 289 31.77 -18.07 10.55
N GLY A 290 30.95 -17.03 10.48
CA GLY A 290 31.33 -15.71 9.96
C GLY A 290 31.57 -15.69 8.45
N LEU A 291 32.19 -14.60 7.97
CA LEU A 291 32.48 -14.40 6.54
C LEU A 291 33.77 -15.08 6.06
N ALA A 292 34.57 -15.67 6.95
CA ALA A 292 35.93 -16.09 6.67
C ALA A 292 36.07 -17.35 5.78
N GLY A 293 35.01 -18.17 5.68
CA GLY A 293 35.02 -19.42 4.92
C GLY A 293 34.39 -19.36 3.52
N LEU A 294 33.86 -18.22 3.09
CA LEU A 294 33.09 -18.09 1.83
C LEU A 294 33.98 -17.57 0.69
N THR A 295 34.06 -18.31 -0.42
CA THR A 295 34.75 -17.86 -1.63
C THR A 295 33.91 -16.83 -2.38
N SER A 296 34.53 -15.72 -2.79
CA SER A 296 33.84 -14.62 -3.49
C SER A 296 33.19 -15.05 -4.81
N GLU A 297 33.78 -16.01 -5.51
CA GLU A 297 33.29 -16.53 -6.79
C GLU A 297 31.86 -17.08 -6.68
N HIS A 298 31.59 -17.99 -5.73
CA HIS A 298 30.26 -18.58 -5.52
C HIS A 298 29.21 -17.54 -5.10
N LEU A 299 29.63 -16.50 -4.37
CA LEU A 299 28.76 -15.41 -3.93
C LEU A 299 28.29 -14.50 -5.08
N THR A 300 28.94 -14.52 -6.25
CA THR A 300 28.50 -13.73 -7.42
C THR A 300 27.48 -14.46 -8.31
N ALA A 301 27.40 -15.80 -8.23
CA ALA A 301 26.65 -16.64 -9.18
C ALA A 301 25.12 -16.38 -9.23
N TRP A 302 24.56 -15.70 -8.23
CA TRP A 302 23.11 -15.47 -8.13
C TRP A 302 22.54 -14.38 -9.04
N TRP A 303 23.33 -13.37 -9.44
CA TRP A 303 22.77 -12.21 -10.14
C TRP A 303 22.08 -12.52 -11.48
N PRO A 304 22.54 -13.46 -12.33
CA PRO A 304 21.87 -13.77 -13.59
C PRO A 304 20.51 -14.44 -13.36
N PHE A 305 20.45 -15.36 -12.39
CA PHE A 305 19.21 -16.02 -11.97
C PHE A 305 18.18 -15.01 -11.43
N LEU A 306 18.61 -14.04 -10.61
CA LEU A 306 17.72 -12.99 -10.11
C LEU A 306 17.21 -12.08 -11.22
N CYS A 307 18.06 -11.71 -12.18
CA CYS A 307 17.65 -10.93 -13.35
C CYS A 307 16.63 -11.69 -14.23
N MET A 308 16.85 -12.98 -14.48
CA MET A 308 15.91 -13.81 -15.24
C MET A 308 14.59 -14.05 -14.49
N GLY A 309 14.63 -14.26 -13.17
CA GLY A 309 13.43 -14.37 -12.34
C GLY A 309 12.58 -13.09 -12.35
N LEU A 310 13.21 -11.91 -12.27
CA LEU A 310 12.52 -10.62 -12.46
C LEU A 310 11.90 -10.49 -13.85
N LEU A 311 12.66 -10.83 -14.90
CA LEU A 311 12.20 -10.73 -16.28
C LEU A 311 10.99 -11.65 -16.55
N VAL A 312 11.06 -12.91 -16.11
CA VAL A 312 10.08 -13.95 -16.40
C VAL A 312 8.84 -13.89 -15.48
N TYR A 313 9.01 -13.61 -14.19
CA TYR A 313 7.88 -13.62 -13.24
C TYR A 313 7.32 -12.24 -12.89
N ALA A 314 8.10 -11.16 -12.98
CA ALA A 314 7.63 -9.81 -12.71
C ALA A 314 7.33 -9.00 -13.99
N ILE A 315 8.19 -9.04 -15.01
CA ILE A 315 8.06 -8.16 -16.19
C ILE A 315 7.15 -8.76 -17.29
N ILE A 316 7.46 -9.94 -17.82
CA ILE A 316 6.68 -10.56 -18.91
C ILE A 316 5.18 -10.66 -18.58
N PRO A 317 4.75 -11.15 -17.40
CA PRO A 317 3.32 -11.29 -17.09
C PRO A 317 2.60 -9.94 -16.99
N ARG A 318 3.30 -8.87 -16.58
CA ARG A 318 2.76 -7.50 -16.56
C ARG A 318 2.58 -6.96 -17.98
N ILE A 319 3.53 -7.20 -18.89
CA ILE A 319 3.40 -6.83 -20.30
C ILE A 319 2.19 -7.54 -20.93
N VAL A 320 2.02 -8.85 -20.66
CA VAL A 320 0.85 -9.62 -21.13
C VAL A 320 -0.46 -9.06 -20.58
N ILE A 321 -0.55 -8.75 -19.28
CA ILE A 321 -1.75 -8.13 -18.68
C ILE A 321 -2.06 -6.77 -19.30
N VAL A 322 -1.05 -5.92 -19.54
CA VAL A 322 -1.23 -4.61 -20.20
C VAL A 322 -1.75 -4.80 -21.63
N GLY A 323 -1.15 -5.72 -22.41
CA GLY A 323 -1.61 -6.05 -23.76
C GLY A 323 -3.05 -6.56 -23.81
N LEU A 324 -3.40 -7.50 -22.92
CA LEU A 324 -4.76 -8.01 -22.77
C LEU A 324 -5.75 -6.93 -22.33
N ALA A 325 -5.36 -6.01 -21.44
CA ALA A 325 -6.20 -4.89 -21.03
C ALA A 325 -6.41 -3.86 -22.17
N HIS A 326 -5.40 -3.63 -23.01
CA HIS A 326 -5.54 -2.82 -24.23
C HIS A 326 -6.52 -3.48 -25.24
N ALA A 327 -6.41 -4.79 -25.46
CA ALA A 327 -7.34 -5.54 -26.31
C ALA A 327 -8.77 -5.56 -25.73
N ALA A 328 -8.91 -5.78 -24.43
CA ALA A 328 -10.19 -5.73 -23.72
C ALA A 328 -10.85 -4.35 -23.80
N ARG A 329 -10.06 -3.26 -23.70
CA ARG A 329 -10.54 -1.89 -23.91
C ARG A 329 -11.08 -1.68 -25.33
N MET A 330 -10.38 -2.19 -26.35
CA MET A 330 -10.83 -2.10 -27.74
C MET A 330 -12.12 -2.89 -27.97
N LEU A 331 -12.23 -4.11 -27.43
CA LEU A 331 -13.45 -4.91 -27.51
C LEU A 331 -14.61 -4.30 -26.71
N ALA A 332 -14.35 -3.61 -25.60
CA ALA A 332 -15.35 -2.88 -24.83
C ALA A 332 -15.87 -1.64 -25.57
N LEU A 333 -15.02 -0.93 -26.31
CA LEU A 333 -15.41 0.18 -27.20
C LEU A 333 -16.17 -0.31 -28.43
N ALA A 334 -15.74 -1.41 -29.05
CA ALA A 334 -16.44 -2.04 -30.18
C ALA A 334 -17.82 -2.62 -29.79
N ARG A 335 -18.03 -2.91 -28.50
CA ARG A 335 -19.31 -3.33 -27.91
C ARG A 335 -20.03 -2.19 -27.18
N PHE A 336 -19.71 -0.93 -27.48
CA PHE A 336 -20.42 0.22 -26.92
C PHE A 336 -21.82 0.31 -27.54
N ASP A 337 -22.84 0.15 -26.70
CA ASP A 337 -24.22 0.18 -27.14
C ASP A 337 -24.68 1.62 -27.44
N LEU A 338 -24.87 1.91 -28.74
CA LEU A 338 -25.43 3.16 -29.24
C LEU A 338 -26.96 3.17 -29.23
N SER A 339 -27.63 2.09 -28.80
CA SER A 339 -29.09 1.99 -28.68
C SER A 339 -29.65 2.73 -27.45
N ARG A 340 -28.82 3.46 -26.70
CA ARG A 340 -29.27 4.24 -25.53
C ARG A 340 -30.30 5.30 -25.92
N PRO A 341 -31.30 5.60 -25.07
CA PRO A 341 -32.35 6.57 -25.39
C PRO A 341 -31.85 7.95 -25.83
N GLY A 342 -30.74 8.47 -25.28
CA GLY A 342 -30.15 9.74 -25.71
C GLY A 342 -29.67 9.71 -27.17
N TYR A 343 -28.85 8.72 -27.52
CA TYR A 343 -28.37 8.54 -28.90
C TYR A 343 -29.51 8.21 -29.88
N GLN A 344 -30.52 7.44 -29.45
CA GLN A 344 -31.72 7.19 -30.26
C GLN A 344 -32.55 8.46 -30.49
N ARG A 345 -32.75 9.32 -29.49
CA ARG A 345 -33.37 10.66 -29.68
C ARG A 345 -32.60 11.47 -30.71
N LEU A 346 -31.27 11.47 -30.65
CA LEU A 346 -30.41 12.18 -31.60
C LEU A 346 -30.55 11.62 -33.02
N LEU A 347 -30.47 10.30 -33.20
CA LEU A 347 -30.69 9.63 -34.49
C LEU A 347 -32.09 9.93 -35.07
N MET A 348 -33.13 9.95 -34.22
CA MET A 348 -34.48 10.37 -34.63
C MET A 348 -34.50 11.84 -35.06
N ARG A 349 -33.96 12.78 -34.26
CA ARG A 349 -33.88 14.22 -34.61
C ARG A 349 -33.18 14.46 -35.95
N MET A 350 -32.10 13.74 -36.23
CA MET A 350 -31.39 13.79 -37.50
C MET A 350 -32.21 13.23 -38.67
N ARG A 351 -32.82 12.04 -38.50
CA ARG A 351 -33.54 11.34 -39.58
C ARG A 351 -34.93 11.91 -39.89
N THR A 352 -35.65 12.47 -38.91
CA THR A 352 -37.03 12.96 -39.12
C THR A 352 -37.08 14.14 -40.10
N PRO A 353 -37.77 14.03 -41.25
CA PRO A 353 -37.93 15.15 -42.17
C PRO A 353 -38.95 16.15 -41.62
N ARG A 354 -38.46 17.27 -41.07
CA ARG A 354 -39.32 18.40 -40.68
C ARG A 354 -39.86 19.12 -41.93
N MET A 355 -41.11 18.85 -42.28
CA MET A 355 -41.88 19.73 -43.16
C MET A 355 -42.20 21.03 -42.43
N GLY A 356 -41.48 22.10 -42.79
CA GLY A 356 -41.80 23.44 -42.31
C GLY A 356 -43.09 23.94 -42.97
N MET A 357 -44.22 23.73 -42.31
CA MET A 357 -45.48 24.41 -42.65
C MET A 357 -45.38 25.88 -42.23
N ASP A 358 -44.65 26.67 -43.03
CA ASP A 358 -44.62 28.12 -42.93
C ASP A 358 -45.97 28.68 -43.39
N ILE A 359 -46.93 28.78 -42.46
CA ILE A 359 -48.32 29.16 -42.70
C ILE A 359 -48.42 30.49 -43.47
N LYS A 360 -47.43 31.38 -43.32
CA LYS A 360 -47.34 32.66 -44.05
C LYS A 360 -47.01 32.51 -45.53
N LYS A 361 -46.40 31.40 -45.96
CA LYS A 361 -46.01 31.14 -47.37
C LYS A 361 -46.95 30.19 -48.09
N THR A 362 -47.49 29.17 -47.40
CA THR A 362 -48.37 28.17 -48.05
C THR A 362 -49.79 28.70 -48.34
N GLY A 363 -50.05 30.01 -48.16
CA GLY A 363 -51.36 30.62 -48.39
C GLY A 363 -52.47 29.92 -47.61
N GLY A 364 -52.19 29.53 -46.36
CA GLY A 364 -52.99 28.57 -45.61
C GLY A 364 -54.46 28.98 -45.50
N SER A 365 -55.31 28.42 -46.36
CA SER A 365 -56.73 28.72 -46.37
C SER A 365 -57.32 28.33 -45.02
N ARG A 366 -57.73 29.34 -44.25
CA ARG A 366 -58.28 29.17 -42.91
C ARG A 366 -59.61 28.44 -43.06
N ALA A 367 -59.57 27.12 -42.91
CA ALA A 367 -60.76 26.29 -42.89
C ALA A 367 -61.75 26.93 -41.90
N GLU A 368 -62.92 27.32 -42.41
CA GLU A 368 -63.95 27.90 -41.55
C GLU A 368 -64.25 26.94 -40.42
N SER A 369 -64.41 27.48 -39.21
CA SER A 369 -64.77 26.72 -38.03
C SER A 369 -66.17 26.16 -38.23
N ARG A 370 -66.27 24.97 -38.84
CA ARG A 370 -67.52 24.25 -39.05
C ARG A 370 -68.27 24.22 -37.72
N THR A 371 -69.43 24.87 -37.71
CA THR A 371 -70.31 24.92 -36.54
C THR A 371 -70.51 23.51 -36.01
N PRO A 372 -70.34 23.25 -34.70
CA PRO A 372 -70.62 21.94 -34.14
C PRO A 372 -72.02 21.48 -34.57
N LEU A 373 -72.11 20.23 -35.05
CA LEU A 373 -73.40 19.66 -35.46
C LEU A 373 -74.41 19.80 -34.31
N PRO A 374 -75.67 20.22 -34.58
CA PRO A 374 -76.70 20.29 -33.56
C PRO A 374 -76.80 18.93 -32.85
N ARG A 375 -76.63 18.94 -31.52
CA ARG A 375 -76.94 17.76 -30.72
C ARG A 375 -78.47 17.60 -30.73
N PRO A 376 -79.03 16.43 -31.09
CA PRO A 376 -80.46 16.21 -31.00
C PRO A 376 -80.91 16.35 -29.55
N ASP A 377 -82.10 16.89 -29.35
CA ASP A 377 -82.58 17.34 -28.05
C ASP A 377 -82.60 16.22 -27.00
N ARG A 378 -82.03 16.53 -25.83
CA ARG A 378 -82.18 15.72 -24.63
C ARG A 378 -82.70 16.64 -23.52
N PRO A 379 -83.84 16.32 -22.89
CA PRO A 379 -84.50 17.22 -21.95
C PRO A 379 -83.61 17.53 -20.73
N GLU A 380 -83.83 18.70 -20.16
CA GLU A 380 -83.01 19.26 -19.07
C GLU A 380 -83.00 18.34 -17.83
N PRO A 381 -81.81 17.99 -17.29
CA PRO A 381 -81.73 17.49 -15.93
C PRO A 381 -81.92 18.65 -14.95
N ALA A 382 -82.85 18.48 -14.01
CA ALA A 382 -83.19 19.52 -13.03
C ALA A 382 -82.00 19.92 -12.13
N SER A 383 -82.14 21.08 -11.48
CA SER A 383 -81.15 21.67 -10.57
C SER A 383 -80.60 20.69 -9.54
N VAL A 384 -79.34 20.28 -9.72
CA VAL A 384 -78.59 19.52 -8.70
C VAL A 384 -78.10 20.49 -7.63
N MET A 385 -78.47 20.25 -6.37
CA MET A 385 -78.06 21.09 -5.25
C MET A 385 -76.54 21.10 -5.07
N GLU A 386 -76.02 22.27 -4.73
CA GLU A 386 -74.66 22.45 -4.22
C GLU A 386 -74.42 21.57 -2.99
N LYS A 387 -73.25 20.92 -2.90
CA LYS A 387 -72.91 20.02 -1.80
C LYS A 387 -71.47 20.25 -1.34
N ASP A 388 -71.28 20.29 -0.03
CA ASP A 388 -70.14 20.92 0.65
C ASP A 388 -68.74 20.51 0.18
N LYS A 389 -67.85 21.53 0.20
CA LYS A 389 -66.39 21.33 0.21
C LYS A 389 -65.93 21.05 1.64
N ALA A 390 -65.74 19.79 1.99
CA ALA A 390 -65.03 19.42 3.22
C ALA A 390 -63.50 19.67 3.06
N PRO A 391 -62.86 20.52 3.88
CA PRO A 391 -61.42 20.71 3.86
C PRO A 391 -60.71 19.62 4.69
N VAL A 392 -59.69 18.97 4.12
CA VAL A 392 -58.81 18.07 4.88
C VAL A 392 -57.73 18.91 5.58
N VAL A 393 -57.70 18.85 6.91
CA VAL A 393 -56.84 19.67 7.76
C VAL A 393 -55.52 18.97 8.07
N MET A 394 -54.40 19.71 7.98
CA MET A 394 -53.08 19.28 8.43
C MET A 394 -53.00 19.34 9.97
N PRO A 395 -52.57 18.28 10.67
CA PRO A 395 -52.28 18.35 12.10
C PRO A 395 -50.92 19.02 12.34
N GLN A 396 -50.92 20.14 13.07
CA GLN A 396 -49.71 20.63 13.74
C GLN A 396 -49.66 20.16 15.21
N SER A 397 -48.46 20.19 15.77
CA SER A 397 -48.17 19.80 17.15
C SER A 397 -48.78 20.78 18.15
N ASP A 398 -49.11 20.29 19.35
CA ASP A 398 -49.03 21.10 20.57
C ASP A 398 -48.47 20.30 21.76
N ARG A 399 -48.28 20.97 22.91
CA ARG A 399 -47.28 20.63 23.94
C ARG A 399 -47.90 20.48 25.35
N ILE A 400 -47.07 20.50 26.42
CA ILE A 400 -47.41 20.73 27.86
C ILE A 400 -47.92 19.45 28.61
N LEU A 401 -47.45 19.03 29.81
CA LEU A 401 -46.45 19.57 30.78
C LEU A 401 -45.76 18.46 31.65
N SER A 402 -44.72 18.87 32.41
CA SER A 402 -44.30 18.42 33.76
C SER A 402 -43.69 17.02 34.03
N THR A 403 -42.35 16.99 34.08
CA THR A 403 -41.46 16.62 35.23
C THR A 403 -42.11 16.21 36.58
N PRO A 404 -41.52 15.26 37.35
CA PRO A 404 -40.29 15.54 38.13
C PRO A 404 -39.13 14.50 38.07
N LYS A 405 -38.03 14.89 38.74
CA LYS A 405 -36.68 14.29 38.95
C LYS A 405 -36.30 14.64 40.43
N PRO A 406 -35.34 14.02 41.16
CA PRO A 406 -34.34 12.99 40.80
C PRO A 406 -34.34 11.71 41.66
N GLU A 407 -33.46 10.77 41.31
CA GLU A 407 -32.47 10.29 42.29
C GLU A 407 -31.12 10.08 41.57
N SER A 408 -30.04 9.78 42.31
CA SER A 408 -28.65 9.83 41.81
C SER A 408 -27.75 8.83 42.51
N GLU A 409 -26.87 8.17 41.74
CA GLU A 409 -25.73 7.42 42.27
C GLU A 409 -24.43 7.83 41.58
N SER A 410 -23.32 7.57 42.26
CA SER A 410 -22.03 8.22 42.05
C SER A 410 -20.88 7.26 42.32
N THR A 411 -19.78 7.35 41.56
CA THR A 411 -18.50 6.75 41.95
C THR A 411 -17.34 7.59 41.44
N SER A 412 -16.49 8.02 42.36
CA SER A 412 -15.20 8.67 42.09
C SER A 412 -14.33 8.60 43.35
N GLU A 413 -13.23 7.87 43.30
CA GLU A 413 -12.14 7.94 44.28
C GLU A 413 -11.09 8.95 43.77
N PRO A 414 -10.26 9.58 44.64
CA PRO A 414 -8.98 8.94 45.00
C PRO A 414 -8.35 9.28 46.38
N GLU A 415 -7.30 8.51 46.72
CA GLU A 415 -6.04 8.87 47.42
C GLU A 415 -5.90 9.03 48.97
N SER A 416 -4.67 8.68 49.43
CA SER A 416 -3.99 9.00 50.73
C SER A 416 -4.40 8.18 51.99
N GLU A 417 -3.56 7.91 53.03
CA GLU A 417 -2.19 8.34 53.41
C GLU A 417 -1.48 7.46 54.52
N VAL A 418 -0.19 7.73 54.83
CA VAL A 418 0.63 7.48 56.10
C VAL A 418 1.01 6.05 56.64
N ARG A 419 2.29 5.66 56.40
CA ARG A 419 3.48 5.35 57.29
C ARG A 419 3.46 4.48 58.62
N PRO A 420 4.64 4.01 59.13
CA PRO A 420 4.82 2.81 60.01
C PRO A 420 5.30 3.09 61.47
N PRO A 421 5.63 2.06 62.29
CA PRO A 421 7.05 1.67 62.59
C PRO A 421 7.23 0.11 62.78
N ALA A 422 8.26 -0.57 63.36
CA ALA A 422 9.48 -0.22 64.13
C ALA A 422 10.58 -1.34 64.15
N LEU A 423 11.85 -0.94 64.35
CA LEU A 423 12.99 -1.54 65.13
C LEU A 423 13.25 -3.07 65.31
N SER A 424 14.53 -3.47 65.09
CA SER A 424 15.33 -4.36 65.96
C SER A 424 16.85 -4.23 65.63
N ASP A 425 17.76 -4.34 66.60
CA ASP A 425 19.19 -3.97 66.46
C ASP A 425 20.21 -5.09 66.78
N ALA A 426 21.18 -5.25 65.86
CA ALA A 426 22.62 -5.60 66.10
C ALA A 426 22.97 -6.96 66.79
N PRO A 427 24.26 -7.32 67.02
CA PRO A 427 25.52 -6.79 66.45
C PRO A 427 26.50 -7.86 65.88
N CYS A 428 27.35 -7.50 64.91
CA CYS A 428 28.73 -8.02 64.86
C CYS A 428 29.68 -7.09 64.08
N VAL A 429 31.00 -7.26 64.24
CA VAL A 429 32.04 -6.39 63.69
C VAL A 429 33.26 -7.21 63.27
N LYS A 430 33.76 -7.02 62.02
CA LYS A 430 35.21 -6.86 61.69
C LYS A 430 35.51 -6.77 60.19
N LYS A 431 36.51 -5.93 59.87
CA LYS A 431 37.29 -5.84 58.61
C LYS A 431 36.51 -5.45 57.33
N ASN A 432 36.31 -4.15 57.14
CA ASN A 432 35.92 -3.57 55.85
C ASN A 432 36.99 -3.78 54.76
N ARG A 433 36.93 -4.90 54.05
CA ARG A 433 36.91 -4.87 52.59
C ARG A 433 35.43 -5.01 52.20
N PRO A 434 34.95 -4.40 51.10
CA PRO A 434 33.61 -4.70 50.62
C PRO A 434 33.57 -6.19 50.23
N ASP A 435 32.67 -6.95 50.85
CA ASP A 435 32.42 -8.33 50.46
C ASP A 435 31.48 -8.34 49.25
N ALA A 436 31.93 -8.89 48.12
CA ALA A 436 31.16 -9.00 46.89
C ALA A 436 30.56 -10.40 46.68
N LEU A 437 29.42 -10.43 46.00
CA LEU A 437 28.82 -11.65 45.46
C LEU A 437 29.16 -11.76 43.99
N VAL A 438 29.71 -12.90 43.55
CA VAL A 438 29.86 -13.18 42.12
C VAL A 438 28.65 -13.99 41.63
N LEU A 439 28.02 -13.52 40.56
CA LEU A 439 26.96 -14.19 39.83
C LEU A 439 27.50 -14.63 38.46
N GLY A 440 27.25 -15.85 38.03
CA GLY A 440 27.57 -16.29 36.67
C GLY A 440 26.90 -17.63 36.34
N SER A 441 26.99 -18.08 35.09
CA SER A 441 26.11 -19.16 34.62
C SER A 441 26.32 -20.49 35.38
N ALA A 442 25.24 -21.02 35.97
CA ALA A 442 25.19 -22.33 36.62
C ALA A 442 25.57 -23.50 35.70
N ARG A 443 25.61 -23.29 34.38
CA ARG A 443 26.00 -24.28 33.36
C ARG A 443 27.44 -24.13 32.85
N GLY A 444 28.16 -23.10 33.30
CA GLY A 444 29.44 -22.68 32.71
C GLY A 444 30.69 -22.95 33.55
N PHE A 445 30.55 -23.33 34.83
CA PHE A 445 31.67 -23.42 35.76
C PHE A 445 31.92 -24.83 36.27
N GLU A 446 33.15 -25.31 36.11
CA GLU A 446 33.72 -26.34 36.99
C GLU A 446 34.28 -25.68 38.26
N GLU A 447 34.31 -26.41 39.37
CA GLU A 447 34.67 -25.89 40.70
C GLU A 447 36.08 -25.26 40.74
N ASN A 448 36.98 -25.70 39.85
CA ASN A 448 38.36 -25.22 39.69
C ASN A 448 38.47 -23.90 38.90
N ASP A 449 37.56 -23.62 37.95
CA ASP A 449 37.53 -22.31 37.25
C ASP A 449 37.09 -21.19 38.20
N MET A 450 36.25 -21.50 39.18
CA MET A 450 35.76 -20.54 40.17
C MET A 450 36.87 -19.96 41.06
N GLU A 451 37.88 -20.75 41.42
CA GLU A 451 39.02 -20.24 42.19
C GLU A 451 39.87 -19.27 41.36
N GLN A 452 40.10 -19.56 40.07
CA GLN A 452 40.82 -18.66 39.16
C GLN A 452 40.05 -17.36 38.94
N ILE A 453 38.73 -17.45 38.71
CA ILE A 453 37.85 -16.29 38.52
C ILE A 453 37.80 -15.45 39.80
N ARG A 454 37.73 -16.08 40.98
CA ARG A 454 37.80 -15.37 42.26
C ARG A 454 39.12 -14.62 42.40
N ALA A 455 40.26 -15.30 42.26
CA ALA A 455 41.58 -14.68 42.39
C ALA A 455 41.80 -13.52 41.39
N GLY A 456 41.36 -13.69 40.13
CA GLY A 456 41.44 -12.65 39.11
C GLY A 456 40.61 -11.40 39.46
N LEU A 457 39.37 -11.57 39.94
CA LEU A 457 38.52 -10.45 40.36
C LEU A 457 39.06 -9.75 41.62
N GLU A 458 39.54 -10.50 42.61
CA GLU A 458 40.14 -9.92 43.83
C GLU A 458 41.39 -9.09 43.49
N GLN A 459 42.23 -9.55 42.55
CA GLN A 459 43.41 -8.81 42.08
C GLN A 459 43.06 -7.64 41.16
N GLN A 460 42.11 -7.78 40.23
CA GLN A 460 41.72 -6.72 39.30
C GLN A 460 41.02 -5.55 40.01
N PHE A 461 40.16 -5.84 41.00
CA PHE A 461 39.31 -4.82 41.65
C PHE A 461 39.69 -4.49 43.10
N GLY A 462 40.55 -5.27 43.75
CA GLY A 462 40.95 -5.05 45.16
C GLY A 462 39.87 -5.40 46.19
N ILE A 463 38.87 -6.17 45.77
CA ILE A 463 37.66 -6.55 46.51
C ILE A 463 37.86 -7.94 47.14
N HIS A 464 37.06 -8.30 48.15
CA HIS A 464 37.01 -9.67 48.69
C HIS A 464 35.71 -10.34 48.22
N ILE A 465 35.76 -11.60 47.79
CA ILE A 465 34.58 -12.33 47.29
C ILE A 465 34.16 -13.35 48.33
N ALA A 466 33.10 -13.04 49.07
CA ALA A 466 32.60 -13.91 50.13
C ALA A 466 31.85 -15.14 49.60
N ALA A 467 31.19 -15.03 48.43
CA ALA A 467 30.46 -16.14 47.82
C ALA A 467 30.36 -16.02 46.29
N THR A 468 30.00 -17.14 45.66
CA THR A 468 29.71 -17.21 44.22
C THR A 468 28.44 -18.04 44.01
N VAL A 469 27.49 -17.54 43.22
CA VAL A 469 26.19 -18.16 42.96
C VAL A 469 26.05 -18.47 41.46
N GLY A 470 25.63 -19.70 41.16
CA GLY A 470 25.29 -20.13 39.81
C GLY A 470 23.90 -19.65 39.43
N ILE A 471 23.81 -18.79 38.42
CA ILE A 471 22.54 -18.24 37.90
C ILE A 471 22.12 -18.90 36.57
N HIS A 472 20.82 -18.96 36.34
CA HIS A 472 20.19 -19.53 35.14
C HIS A 472 19.83 -18.45 34.11
N TYR A 473 19.90 -17.17 34.49
CA TYR A 473 19.34 -16.02 33.77
C TYR A 473 17.80 -16.04 33.70
N ASP A 474 17.17 -16.70 34.67
CA ASP A 474 15.73 -16.60 34.93
C ASP A 474 15.53 -16.05 36.34
N PHE A 475 14.89 -14.89 36.45
CA PHE A 475 14.77 -14.17 37.71
C PHE A 475 13.95 -14.96 38.73
N ASP A 476 12.93 -15.70 38.28
CA ASP A 476 12.05 -16.42 39.19
C ASP A 476 12.74 -17.65 39.82
N GLU A 477 13.73 -18.25 39.14
CA GLU A 477 14.56 -19.35 39.65
C GLU A 477 15.78 -18.86 40.47
N ASP A 478 16.36 -17.72 40.12
CA ASP A 478 17.62 -17.22 40.70
C ASP A 478 17.41 -16.36 41.97
N GLN A 479 16.27 -15.66 42.11
CA GLN A 479 16.03 -14.64 43.16
C GLN A 479 16.28 -15.15 44.59
N ASP A 480 15.76 -16.33 44.96
CA ASP A 480 15.87 -16.88 46.32
C ASP A 480 17.31 -17.25 46.67
N GLN A 481 18.08 -17.73 45.69
CA GLN A 481 19.48 -18.11 45.88
C GLN A 481 20.37 -16.87 46.07
N ILE A 482 20.12 -15.80 45.30
CA ILE A 482 20.80 -14.52 45.44
C ILE A 482 20.43 -13.86 46.78
N ALA A 483 19.15 -13.82 47.13
CA ALA A 483 18.63 -13.24 48.37
C ALA A 483 19.05 -14.01 49.64
N ALA A 484 19.37 -15.30 49.54
CA ALA A 484 19.95 -16.07 50.63
C ALA A 484 21.37 -15.57 50.98
N HIS A 485 22.25 -15.44 49.98
CA HIS A 485 23.64 -15.04 50.19
C HIS A 485 23.78 -13.54 50.54
N ILE A 486 22.94 -12.67 49.98
CA ILE A 486 22.97 -11.21 50.23
C ILE A 486 22.78 -10.83 51.70
N LYS A 487 22.13 -11.67 52.51
CA LYS A 487 21.94 -11.43 53.95
C LYS A 487 23.25 -11.45 54.76
N ASP A 488 24.28 -12.13 54.25
CA ASP A 488 25.58 -12.28 54.91
C ASP A 488 26.66 -11.31 54.35
N LEU A 489 26.30 -10.43 53.41
CA LEU A 489 27.23 -9.60 52.62
C LEU A 489 27.34 -8.14 53.11
N SER A 490 28.57 -7.61 53.16
CA SER A 490 28.89 -6.28 53.72
C SER A 490 28.99 -5.15 52.67
N GLN A 491 27.85 -4.73 52.12
CA GLN A 491 27.72 -3.57 51.19
C GLN A 491 28.63 -3.58 49.92
N GLY A 492 29.18 -4.73 49.51
CA GLY A 492 29.97 -4.83 48.28
C GLY A 492 29.12 -5.01 47.00
N PRO A 493 29.74 -4.91 45.82
CA PRO A 493 29.03 -5.04 44.54
C PRO A 493 28.52 -6.47 44.28
N LEU A 494 27.43 -6.55 43.53
CA LEU A 494 27.01 -7.77 42.84
C LEU A 494 27.75 -7.83 41.50
N ILE A 495 28.71 -8.75 41.36
CA ILE A 495 29.55 -8.88 40.16
C ILE A 495 28.94 -9.96 39.25
N LEU A 496 28.35 -9.57 38.12
CA LEU A 496 27.75 -10.50 37.16
C LEU A 496 28.71 -10.77 35.99
N LEU A 497 29.06 -12.02 35.77
CA LEU A 497 29.95 -12.47 34.69
C LEU A 497 29.15 -12.78 33.42
N GLN A 498 29.41 -12.04 32.35
CA GLN A 498 28.72 -12.16 31.06
C GLN A 498 29.74 -12.43 29.93
N GLU A 499 29.43 -13.37 29.04
CA GLU A 499 30.24 -13.59 27.84
C GLU A 499 29.99 -12.47 26.81
N VAL A 500 31.07 -11.81 26.38
CA VAL A 500 31.01 -10.61 25.53
C VAL A 500 30.51 -10.89 24.11
N TRP A 501 30.69 -12.12 23.61
CA TRP A 501 30.24 -12.53 22.27
C TRP A 501 28.72 -12.71 22.18
N GLN A 502 28.04 -12.91 23.30
CA GLN A 502 26.58 -13.01 23.34
C GLN A 502 25.98 -11.61 23.14
N PRO A 503 24.97 -11.43 22.28
CA PRO A 503 24.40 -10.10 22.05
C PRO A 503 23.53 -9.63 23.24
N PRO A 504 23.49 -8.32 23.55
CA PRO A 504 22.61 -7.75 24.58
C PRO A 504 21.13 -7.81 24.15
N ILE A 505 20.51 -8.98 24.29
CA ILE A 505 19.09 -9.19 24.06
C ILE A 505 18.25 -8.59 25.19
N ARG A 506 17.01 -8.20 24.86
CA ARG A 506 16.09 -7.58 25.83
C ARG A 506 15.85 -8.42 27.08
N GLY A 507 15.91 -9.76 26.99
CA GLY A 507 15.77 -10.65 28.15
C GLY A 507 16.89 -10.45 29.18
N LEU A 508 18.15 -10.48 28.76
CA LEU A 508 19.31 -10.27 29.65
C LEU A 508 19.29 -8.86 30.25
N LEU A 509 19.00 -7.84 29.43
CA LEU A 509 18.89 -6.46 29.91
C LEU A 509 17.75 -6.27 30.92
N TYR A 510 16.62 -6.97 30.74
CA TYR A 510 15.50 -6.96 31.68
C TYR A 510 15.85 -7.70 32.98
N TYR A 511 16.50 -8.86 32.90
CA TYR A 511 17.01 -9.61 34.05
C TYR A 511 17.97 -8.76 34.92
N PHE A 512 18.86 -7.98 34.29
CA PHE A 512 19.72 -7.02 35.02
C PHE A 512 18.91 -5.92 35.73
N VAL A 513 17.82 -5.44 35.12
CA VAL A 513 16.89 -4.48 35.76
C VAL A 513 16.14 -5.13 36.92
N GLN A 514 15.67 -6.38 36.79
CA GLN A 514 14.99 -7.07 37.89
C GLN A 514 15.91 -7.31 39.11
N ILE A 515 17.17 -7.71 38.87
CA ILE A 515 18.20 -7.77 39.93
C ILE A 515 18.42 -6.40 40.56
N ARG A 516 18.46 -5.33 39.76
CA ARG A 516 18.68 -3.96 40.22
C ARG A 516 17.49 -3.40 41.03
N GLU A 517 16.26 -3.72 40.64
CA GLU A 517 15.05 -3.36 41.38
C GLU A 517 14.98 -4.09 42.72
N MET A 518 15.17 -5.41 42.75
CA MET A 518 15.10 -6.21 43.99
C MET A 518 16.23 -5.90 44.97
N PHE A 519 17.48 -5.74 44.52
CA PHE A 519 18.63 -5.56 45.39
C PHE A 519 19.06 -4.09 45.52
N SER A 520 18.08 -3.27 45.92
CA SER A 520 18.08 -1.81 46.15
C SER A 520 19.44 -1.17 46.48
N ASP A 521 20.15 -1.74 47.46
CA ASP A 521 21.30 -1.10 48.13
C ASP A 521 22.68 -1.46 47.56
N PHE A 522 22.77 -2.46 46.66
CA PHE A 522 24.05 -3.00 46.17
C PHE A 522 24.31 -2.64 44.68
N PRO A 523 25.45 -2.04 44.30
CA PRO A 523 25.75 -1.75 42.89
C PRO A 523 25.94 -3.04 42.07
N LEU A 524 25.52 -3.02 40.81
CA LEU A 524 25.62 -4.17 39.88
C LEU A 524 26.79 -3.93 38.92
N TRP A 525 27.80 -4.80 38.95
CA TRP A 525 29.00 -4.72 38.12
C TRP A 525 29.00 -5.85 37.10
N ILE A 526 28.69 -5.54 35.84
CA ILE A 526 28.66 -6.51 34.76
C ILE A 526 30.08 -6.62 34.18
N VAL A 527 30.77 -7.73 34.46
CA VAL A 527 32.14 -8.00 34.01
C VAL A 527 32.10 -8.86 32.75
N MET A 528 32.56 -8.30 31.64
CA MET A 528 32.59 -8.94 30.33
C MET A 528 33.85 -9.81 30.18
N ILE A 529 33.64 -11.12 29.99
CA ILE A 529 34.69 -12.12 29.69
C ILE A 529 34.59 -12.60 28.23
N GLN A 530 35.70 -13.07 27.65
CA GLN A 530 35.68 -13.59 26.28
C GLN A 530 35.04 -14.98 26.17
N THR A 531 35.27 -15.88 27.14
CA THR A 531 34.48 -17.12 27.29
C THR A 531 34.44 -17.61 28.74
N MET A 532 33.39 -18.37 29.08
CA MET A 532 33.29 -19.14 30.34
C MET A 532 34.23 -20.37 30.36
N ALA A 533 34.62 -20.90 29.19
CA ALA A 533 35.39 -22.14 29.09
C ALA A 533 36.88 -21.97 29.47
N PRO A 534 37.63 -23.08 29.68
CA PRO A 534 39.08 -23.05 29.86
C PRO A 534 39.81 -22.45 28.63
N GLY A 535 40.24 -21.20 28.74
CA GLY A 535 40.86 -20.43 27.67
C GLY A 535 41.20 -19.01 28.10
N GLU A 536 41.58 -18.17 27.13
CA GLU A 536 41.85 -16.74 27.34
C GLU A 536 40.54 -16.00 27.66
N LYS A 537 40.47 -15.39 28.84
CA LYS A 537 39.24 -14.73 29.35
C LYS A 537 39.19 -13.22 29.03
N ASP A 538 40.29 -12.64 28.55
CA ASP A 538 40.49 -11.20 28.36
C ASP A 538 39.64 -10.57 27.24
N VAL A 539 39.16 -9.35 27.50
CA VAL A 539 38.41 -8.56 26.51
C VAL A 539 39.19 -7.31 26.12
N ALA A 540 39.62 -7.26 24.85
CA ALA A 540 40.40 -6.18 24.29
C ALA A 540 39.63 -4.83 24.32
N PRO A 541 40.29 -3.67 24.54
CA PRO A 541 39.61 -2.36 24.56
C PRO A 541 38.90 -2.01 23.25
N SER A 542 39.38 -2.58 22.14
CA SER A 542 38.86 -2.42 20.77
C SER A 542 37.82 -3.48 20.37
N ASP A 543 37.38 -4.35 21.28
CA ASP A 543 36.35 -5.33 20.96
C ASP A 543 35.01 -4.66 20.63
N VAL A 544 34.46 -4.98 19.45
CA VAL A 544 33.24 -4.36 18.93
C VAL A 544 32.01 -4.77 19.75
N ASN A 545 31.97 -5.99 20.26
CA ASN A 545 30.86 -6.50 21.07
C ASN A 545 30.85 -5.83 22.45
N PHE A 546 32.02 -5.58 23.05
CA PHE A 546 32.13 -4.78 24.27
C PHE A 546 31.57 -3.36 24.09
N GLN A 547 31.85 -2.70 22.96
CA GLN A 547 31.28 -1.38 22.68
C GLN A 547 29.75 -1.43 22.46
N VAL A 548 29.23 -2.49 21.85
CA VAL A 548 27.78 -2.72 21.72
C VAL A 548 27.13 -2.97 23.09
N TRP A 549 27.74 -3.80 23.94
CA TRP A 549 27.31 -4.02 25.33
C TRP A 549 27.32 -2.72 26.14
N LYS A 550 28.39 -1.93 26.07
CA LYS A 550 28.50 -0.63 26.75
C LYS A 550 27.43 0.35 26.29
N SER A 551 27.12 0.38 25.00
CA SER A 551 26.00 1.18 24.46
C SER A 551 24.63 0.69 24.95
N ALA A 552 24.45 -0.63 25.12
CA ALA A 552 23.21 -1.22 25.60
C ALA A 552 22.98 -1.01 27.12
N VAL A 553 24.01 -1.21 27.95
CA VAL A 553 23.93 -0.95 29.40
C VAL A 553 23.70 0.53 29.68
N ASN A 554 24.38 1.43 28.95
CA ASN A 554 24.15 2.88 29.08
C ASN A 554 22.69 3.30 28.76
N GLN A 555 21.95 2.53 27.95
CA GLN A 555 20.53 2.82 27.66
C GLN A 555 19.59 2.48 28.82
N LEU A 556 20.05 1.74 29.84
CA LEU A 556 19.28 1.51 31.07
C LEU A 556 19.19 2.78 31.95
N ASN A 557 20.11 3.73 31.77
CA ASN A 557 20.22 5.00 32.52
C ASN A 557 20.37 4.85 34.05
N ASP A 558 20.75 3.66 34.55
CA ASP A 558 21.01 3.43 35.96
C ASP A 558 22.50 3.67 36.30
N PRO A 559 22.83 4.63 37.21
CA PRO A 559 24.21 4.95 37.56
C PRO A 559 24.86 3.96 38.54
N TRP A 560 24.12 2.99 39.07
CA TRP A 560 24.62 1.89 39.91
C TRP A 560 24.89 0.61 39.11
N VAL A 561 24.56 0.59 37.80
CA VAL A 561 24.93 -0.48 36.87
C VAL A 561 26.22 -0.09 36.13
N VAL A 562 27.33 -0.70 36.53
CA VAL A 562 28.65 -0.49 35.92
C VAL A 562 28.94 -1.64 34.96
N ILE A 563 29.54 -1.35 33.80
CA ILE A 563 30.06 -2.37 32.87
C ILE A 563 31.58 -2.25 32.77
N GLU A 564 32.25 -3.34 33.10
CA GLU A 564 33.71 -3.49 33.02
C GLU A 564 34.12 -4.68 32.18
N ARG A 565 35.42 -4.75 31.86
CA ARG A 565 36.01 -5.83 31.05
C ARG A 565 36.97 -6.66 31.89
N TRP A 566 37.01 -7.97 31.64
CA TRP A 566 38.05 -8.83 32.20
C TRP A 566 39.42 -8.44 31.64
N VAL A 567 40.41 -8.37 32.52
CA VAL A 567 41.83 -8.21 32.20
C VAL A 567 42.61 -9.17 33.07
N SER A 568 43.45 -10.02 32.48
CA SER A 568 44.24 -10.96 33.26
C SER A 568 45.27 -10.22 34.16
N PRO A 569 45.49 -10.73 35.39
CA PRO A 569 46.31 -10.09 36.44
C PRO A 569 47.81 -10.00 36.16
#